data_AF-A0RU98-F1
#
_entry.id   AF-A0RU98-F1
#
_cell.length_a   1.000
_cell.length_b   1.000
_cell.length_c   1.000
_cell.angle_alpha   90.00
_cell.angle_beta   90.00
_cell.angle_gamma   90.00
#
_symmetry.space_group_name_H-M   'P 1'
#
loop_
_entity.id
_entity.type
_entity.pdbx_description
1 polymer ?
#
loop_
_entity_poly.entity_id
_entity_poly.type
_entity_poly.pdbx_seq_one_letter_code
_entity_poly.pdbx_strand_id
1 'polypeptide(L)'
;MPEYLPSDCSTVKIRSFVRRASLVKYLRSRDIVQSTVTIAASLAIGAAVSLMSLDAALKLTIELAISASAAVLLFVQYVVRTRKWLLGGLEVDKAISRFNGENLRKVMRGYVNEALARDIEIVNNLSRGNVELSRRQVERLMVEMFKTDARYMEIDYNLPSYYYDVYHYYLDHHIELATRIKDKGFRITVRDDHELRRDSRKSSYSKFLKWHKDNGVKLKWAPAEVAEKELQKTGVDPNDRTGSICIWEGEFALLFARSKPDPDARPEYDMIRITLIEGKRLEELTEACNSIEKNAKGIEELDLQQNIPDLLAKEWEDYVRPKERWDRIGGFLCNSLEKCRVNNWWIMDVAAGMGVEYQNLNDEKFHVVANEAQENFRKAGEVYAREEWPDVRYDPSHYEWEEMHNYGKVGYGAVLAIGHSLRALPAGEEQEKALKTFHDMLVDGGSIIIDETNFARLHEKVRDCLHRCNQNPDDKDMFKEMIKFVDKSPSPLYRGNTVKAIPSLIDADAGVARLVYYKRTKGIDTFAEAVSERLHEREFHYSGSLHEMLENAGFKNIRKYADYDLSLERKPGDKDSDASMFVYVADK
;
A
#
# COMPACT_ATOMS: atom_id res chain seq x y z
N MET A 1 -26.41 3.47 38.56
CA MET A 1 -25.62 3.20 39.78
C MET A 1 -24.18 3.62 39.51
N PRO A 2 -23.68 4.64 40.23
CA PRO A 2 -22.29 5.07 40.22
C PRO A 2 -21.50 4.34 41.31
N GLU A 3 -20.18 4.24 41.18
CA GLU A 3 -19.16 4.39 42.24
C GLU A 3 -17.82 3.87 41.73
N TYR A 4 -16.78 4.71 41.86
CA TYR A 4 -15.45 4.41 42.42
C TYR A 4 -14.44 5.44 41.89
N LEU A 5 -14.27 6.51 42.68
CA LEU A 5 -13.03 7.28 42.76
C LEU A 5 -12.31 6.83 44.05
N PRO A 6 -10.99 6.65 44.03
CA PRO A 6 -10.18 6.76 45.23
C PRO A 6 -9.61 8.17 45.37
N SER A 7 -9.90 8.73 46.53
CA SER A 7 -9.29 9.90 47.15
C SER A 7 -7.85 9.66 47.61
N ASP A 8 -7.14 10.77 47.77
CA ASP A 8 -5.90 10.98 48.54
C ASP A 8 -4.54 10.57 47.95
N CYS A 9 -3.74 11.60 47.66
CA CYS A 9 -2.34 11.65 48.06
C CYS A 9 -1.94 13.08 48.45
N SER A 10 -2.05 13.34 49.75
CA SER A 10 -1.12 14.08 50.61
C SER A 10 -0.23 15.19 50.01
N THR A 11 -0.55 16.41 50.43
CA THR A 11 0.36 17.48 50.87
C THR A 11 1.86 17.15 50.97
N VAL A 12 2.67 17.82 50.14
CA VAL A 12 4.08 18.11 50.45
C VAL A 12 4.20 19.58 50.82
N LYS A 13 4.53 19.84 52.08
CA LYS A 13 4.98 21.13 52.61
C LYS A 13 6.41 21.39 52.13
N ILE A 14 6.65 22.52 51.45
CA ILE A 14 7.97 23.16 51.47
C ILE A 14 7.77 24.63 51.87
N ARG A 15 8.23 24.97 53.07
CA ARG A 15 8.38 26.35 53.56
C ARG A 15 9.78 26.86 53.22
N SER A 16 9.83 28.06 52.65
CA SER A 16 10.90 29.09 52.73
C SER A 16 12.28 28.70 52.17
N PHE A 17 13.10 29.53 51.53
CA PHE A 17 13.35 30.98 51.56
C PHE A 17 14.38 31.23 50.44
N VAL A 18 14.24 32.23 49.54
CA VAL A 18 15.34 33.12 49.06
C VAL A 18 14.71 34.27 48.25
N ARG A 19 14.86 35.45 48.84
CA ARG A 19 14.86 36.84 48.33
C ARG A 19 14.52 37.14 46.86
N ARG A 20 13.50 37.99 46.70
CA ARG A 20 13.42 39.04 45.68
C ARG A 20 14.66 39.94 45.74
N ALA A 21 15.38 40.06 44.62
CA ALA A 21 15.97 41.31 44.09
C ALA A 21 16.91 40.97 42.92
N SER A 22 16.48 41.16 41.67
CA SER A 22 17.41 41.45 40.54
C SER A 22 16.76 41.61 39.15
N LEU A 23 15.52 41.15 38.90
CA LEU A 23 14.98 41.16 37.52
C LEU A 23 14.65 42.57 36.97
N VAL A 24 14.44 43.56 37.84
CA VAL A 24 14.11 44.95 37.42
C VAL A 24 15.36 45.77 37.04
N LYS A 25 16.57 45.27 37.31
CA LYS A 25 17.84 45.91 36.86
C LYS A 25 18.34 45.38 35.51
N TYR A 26 17.80 44.25 35.02
CA TYR A 26 18.23 43.61 33.77
C TYR A 26 17.58 44.22 32.51
N LEU A 27 16.44 44.91 32.66
CA LEU A 27 15.70 45.48 31.53
C LEU A 27 16.06 46.94 31.19
N ARG A 28 16.99 47.57 31.93
CA ARG A 28 17.51 48.92 31.62
C ARG A 28 18.93 48.92 31.03
N SER A 29 19.56 47.76 30.81
CA SER A 29 20.89 47.65 30.22
C SER A 29 20.92 47.27 28.72
N ARG A 30 19.76 46.99 28.10
CA ARG A 30 19.70 46.58 26.68
C ARG A 30 20.08 47.69 25.69
N ASP A 31 19.75 48.94 25.97
CA ASP A 31 20.10 50.07 25.09
C ASP A 31 21.61 50.40 25.11
N ILE A 32 22.31 50.06 26.19
CA ILE A 32 23.76 50.27 26.34
C ILE A 32 24.54 49.15 25.65
N VAL A 33 24.09 47.89 25.77
CA VAL A 33 24.76 46.74 25.12
C VAL A 33 24.59 46.78 23.60
N GLN A 34 23.42 47.15 23.09
CA GLN A 34 23.16 47.23 21.65
C GLN A 34 23.96 48.36 20.97
N SER A 35 24.13 49.49 21.66
CA SER A 35 24.99 50.59 21.21
C SER A 35 26.48 50.21 21.27
N THR A 36 26.91 49.50 22.32
CA THR A 36 28.32 49.08 22.50
C THR A 36 28.74 48.01 21.50
N VAL A 37 27.86 47.04 21.18
CA VAL A 37 28.13 46.01 20.17
C VAL A 37 28.17 46.60 18.76
N THR A 38 27.30 47.56 18.45
CA THR A 38 27.28 48.24 17.14
C THR A 38 28.54 49.11 16.93
N ILE A 39 28.98 49.81 17.98
CA ILE A 39 30.22 50.62 17.96
C ILE A 39 31.46 49.72 17.90
N ALA A 40 31.50 48.62 18.66
CA ALA A 40 32.61 47.66 18.64
C ALA A 40 32.73 46.93 17.29
N ALA A 41 31.62 46.55 16.67
CA ALA A 41 31.61 45.95 15.33
C ALA A 41 32.07 46.95 14.26
N SER A 42 31.62 48.21 14.34
CA SER A 42 32.03 49.26 13.40
C SER A 42 33.53 49.59 13.50
N LEU A 43 34.07 49.60 14.73
CA LEU A 43 35.51 49.80 14.98
C LEU A 43 36.36 48.60 14.55
N ALA A 44 35.88 47.37 14.77
CA ALA A 44 36.57 46.15 14.33
C ALA A 44 36.62 46.03 12.79
N ILE A 45 35.54 46.41 12.10
CA ILE A 45 35.49 46.44 10.63
C ILE A 45 36.41 47.54 10.08
N GLY A 46 36.42 48.73 10.69
CA GLY A 46 37.33 49.81 10.31
C GLY A 46 38.82 49.45 10.45
N ALA A 47 39.17 48.69 11.50
CA ALA A 47 40.54 48.21 11.74
C ALA A 47 40.95 47.04 10.83
N ALA A 48 40.01 46.17 10.45
CA ALA A 48 40.27 45.06 9.52
C ALA A 48 40.45 45.56 8.08
N VAL A 49 39.65 46.54 7.64
CA VAL A 49 39.70 47.11 6.29
C VAL A 49 40.98 47.92 6.03
N SER A 50 41.62 48.45 7.08
CA SER A 50 42.87 49.21 6.95
C SER A 50 44.13 48.35 6.83
N LEU A 51 44.00 47.01 6.90
CA LEU A 51 45.12 46.06 6.78
C LEU A 51 45.01 45.11 5.57
N MET A 52 43.99 45.27 4.72
CA MET A 52 43.72 44.36 3.59
C MET A 52 43.91 45.06 2.24
N SER A 53 44.28 44.31 1.20
CA SER A 53 44.26 44.83 -0.17
C SER A 53 42.82 45.15 -0.59
N LEU A 54 42.67 46.13 -1.50
CA LEU A 54 41.37 46.64 -1.94
C LEU A 54 40.43 45.52 -2.43
N ASP A 55 40.97 44.51 -3.11
CA ASP A 55 40.22 43.34 -3.60
C ASP A 55 39.73 42.43 -2.47
N ALA A 56 40.54 42.23 -1.43
CA ALA A 56 40.15 41.39 -0.30
C ALA A 56 39.12 42.09 0.59
N ALA A 57 39.22 43.42 0.74
CA ALA A 57 38.22 44.23 1.40
C ALA A 57 36.90 44.26 0.63
N LEU A 58 36.94 44.37 -0.69
CA LEU A 58 35.73 44.35 -1.54
C LEU A 58 35.03 42.99 -1.49
N LYS A 59 35.80 41.89 -1.55
CA LYS A 59 35.25 40.53 -1.49
C LYS A 59 34.61 40.22 -0.13
N LEU A 60 35.27 40.61 0.97
CA LEU A 60 34.71 40.48 2.32
C LEU A 60 33.46 41.36 2.51
N THR A 61 33.43 42.56 1.93
CA THR A 61 32.27 43.47 1.99
C THR A 61 31.09 42.91 1.21
N ILE A 62 31.31 42.29 0.05
CA ILE A 62 30.27 41.65 -0.74
C ILE A 62 29.74 40.39 -0.02
N GLU A 63 30.61 39.54 0.54
CA GLU A 63 30.19 38.36 1.31
C GLU A 63 29.43 38.73 2.59
N LEU A 64 29.85 39.80 3.29
CA LEU A 64 29.12 40.35 4.43
C LEU A 64 27.80 40.99 4.02
N ALA A 65 27.72 41.67 2.87
CA ALA A 65 26.48 42.26 2.36
C ALA A 65 25.47 41.18 1.91
N ILE A 66 25.92 40.09 1.30
CA ILE A 66 25.08 38.94 0.95
C ILE A 66 24.59 38.23 2.22
N SER A 67 25.48 37.99 3.18
CA SER A 67 25.14 37.38 4.47
C SER A 67 24.20 38.24 5.31
N ALA A 68 24.39 39.57 5.30
CA ALA A 68 23.50 40.53 5.95
C ALA A 68 22.15 40.63 5.23
N SER A 69 22.10 40.51 3.90
CA SER A 69 20.84 40.52 3.13
C SER A 69 20.02 39.25 3.38
N ALA A 70 20.67 38.09 3.46
CA ALA A 70 20.04 36.83 3.88
C ALA A 70 19.56 36.90 5.34
N ALA A 71 20.36 37.47 6.24
CA ALA A 71 19.97 37.70 7.64
C ALA A 71 18.82 38.72 7.78
N VAL A 72 18.75 39.74 6.90
CA VAL A 72 17.65 40.71 6.87
C VAL A 72 16.38 40.09 6.28
N LEU A 73 16.46 39.22 5.27
CA LEU A 73 15.33 38.44 4.76
C LEU A 73 14.79 37.47 5.80
N LEU A 74 15.68 36.75 6.50
CA LEU A 74 15.34 35.89 7.65
C LEU A 74 14.78 36.71 8.82
N PHE A 75 15.32 37.91 9.08
CA PHE A 75 14.81 38.82 10.10
C PHE A 75 13.48 39.44 9.71
N VAL A 76 13.21 39.72 8.43
CA VAL A 76 11.91 40.23 7.96
C VAL A 76 10.85 39.13 7.99
N GLN A 77 11.18 37.89 7.61
CA GLN A 77 10.27 36.75 7.76
C GLN A 77 10.02 36.42 9.25
N TYR A 78 11.07 36.45 10.08
CA TYR A 78 10.96 36.32 11.53
C TYR A 78 10.09 37.45 12.09
N VAL A 79 10.37 38.73 11.79
CA VAL A 79 9.60 39.89 12.26
C VAL A 79 8.17 39.87 11.74
N VAL A 80 7.88 39.40 10.52
CA VAL A 80 6.50 39.28 10.01
C VAL A 80 5.75 38.15 10.74
N ARG A 81 6.39 37.00 10.98
CA ARG A 81 5.84 35.91 11.81
C ARG A 81 5.66 36.36 13.26
N THR A 82 6.68 36.93 13.90
CA THR A 82 6.68 37.47 15.26
C THR A 82 5.69 38.63 15.41
N ARG A 83 5.45 39.45 14.39
CA ARG A 83 4.45 40.53 14.41
C ARG A 83 3.03 39.97 14.31
N LYS A 84 2.75 38.99 13.43
CA LYS A 84 1.46 38.26 13.43
C LYS A 84 1.23 37.56 14.78
N TRP A 85 2.29 37.01 15.37
CA TRP A 85 2.28 36.38 16.69
C TRP A 85 2.10 37.35 17.86
N LEU A 86 2.75 38.51 17.84
CA LEU A 86 2.59 39.58 18.83
C LEU A 86 1.21 40.22 18.73
N LEU A 87 0.70 40.43 17.51
CA LEU A 87 -0.67 40.90 17.29
C LEU A 87 -1.70 39.86 17.73
N GLY A 88 -1.46 38.57 17.47
CA GLY A 88 -2.25 37.47 18.01
C GLY A 88 -2.21 37.40 19.54
N GLY A 89 -1.03 37.53 20.15
CA GLY A 89 -0.85 37.57 21.61
C GLY A 89 -1.55 38.78 22.26
N LEU A 90 -1.55 39.94 21.61
CA LEU A 90 -2.30 41.12 22.05
C LEU A 90 -3.81 40.92 21.94
N GLU A 91 -4.31 40.28 20.88
CA GLU A 91 -5.73 39.95 20.74
C GLU A 91 -6.17 38.86 21.73
N VAL A 92 -5.30 37.90 22.03
CA VAL A 92 -5.54 36.87 23.06
C VAL A 92 -5.54 37.51 24.45
N ASP A 93 -4.61 38.42 24.77
CA ASP A 93 -4.62 39.11 26.07
C ASP A 93 -5.84 40.04 26.21
N LYS A 94 -6.26 40.71 25.11
CA LYS A 94 -7.54 41.44 25.07
C LYS A 94 -8.73 40.50 25.27
N ALA A 95 -8.76 39.33 24.63
CA ALA A 95 -9.84 38.36 24.82
C ALA A 95 -9.88 37.83 26.26
N ILE A 96 -8.73 37.49 26.85
CA ILE A 96 -8.61 37.07 28.25
C ILE A 96 -9.05 38.20 29.18
N SER A 97 -8.73 39.46 28.87
CA SER A 97 -9.11 40.62 29.69
C SER A 97 -10.62 40.83 29.80
N ARG A 98 -11.42 40.30 28.84
CA ARG A 98 -12.88 40.36 28.83
C ARG A 98 -13.56 39.38 29.79
N PHE A 99 -12.83 38.41 30.34
CA PHE A 99 -13.40 37.49 31.31
C PHE A 99 -13.42 38.09 32.73
N ASN A 100 -14.57 37.96 33.40
CA ASN A 100 -14.72 38.38 34.79
C ASN A 100 -14.02 37.38 35.73
N GLY A 101 -13.00 37.84 36.44
CA GLY A 101 -12.29 37.07 37.48
C GLY A 101 -10.77 37.05 37.31
N GLU A 102 -10.05 37.61 38.28
CA GLU A 102 -8.58 37.66 38.32
C GLU A 102 -7.94 36.27 38.18
N ASN A 103 -8.50 35.28 38.89
CA ASN A 103 -7.98 33.92 38.92
C ASN A 103 -8.15 33.20 37.58
N LEU A 104 -9.31 33.36 36.93
CA LEU A 104 -9.56 32.77 35.62
C LEU A 104 -8.63 33.39 34.56
N ARG A 105 -8.44 34.72 34.58
CA ARG A 105 -7.49 35.42 33.70
C ARG A 105 -6.06 34.94 33.90
N LYS A 106 -5.64 34.73 35.16
CA LYS A 106 -4.31 34.21 35.49
C LYS A 106 -4.11 32.78 34.98
N VAL A 107 -5.09 31.90 35.16
CA VAL A 107 -5.05 30.52 34.65
C VAL A 107 -5.00 30.50 33.12
N MET A 108 -5.85 31.29 32.45
CA MET A 108 -5.85 31.38 30.98
C MET A 108 -4.52 31.93 30.43
N ARG A 109 -3.96 32.98 31.05
CA ARG A 109 -2.62 33.49 30.68
C ARG A 109 -1.53 32.46 30.89
N GLY A 110 -1.57 31.71 31.99
CA GLY A 110 -0.64 30.61 32.25
C GLY A 110 -0.69 29.56 31.13
N TYR A 111 -1.90 29.10 30.80
CA TYR A 111 -2.11 28.12 29.73
C TYR A 111 -1.63 28.62 28.35
N VAL A 112 -1.94 29.88 28.01
CA VAL A 112 -1.49 30.50 26.75
C VAL A 112 0.03 30.62 26.71
N ASN A 113 0.66 31.13 27.78
CA ASN A 113 2.12 31.28 27.82
C ASN A 113 2.84 29.93 27.76
N GLU A 114 2.30 28.88 28.40
CA GLU A 114 2.84 27.53 28.29
C GLU A 114 2.69 26.95 26.89
N ALA A 115 1.54 27.14 26.23
CA ALA A 115 1.36 26.74 24.83
C ALA A 115 2.34 27.48 23.92
N LEU A 116 2.49 28.80 24.13
CA LEU A 116 3.41 29.67 23.40
C LEU A 116 4.87 29.22 23.55
N ALA A 117 5.29 28.93 24.78
CA ALA A 117 6.64 28.46 25.07
C ALA A 117 6.92 27.11 24.41
N ARG A 118 5.95 26.18 24.43
CA ARG A 118 6.05 24.90 23.72
C ARG A 118 6.20 25.07 22.21
N ASP A 119 5.40 25.93 21.59
CA ASP A 119 5.50 26.15 20.14
C ASP A 119 6.84 26.82 19.75
N ILE A 120 7.32 27.77 20.54
CA ILE A 120 8.66 28.37 20.37
C ILE A 120 9.75 27.32 20.50
N GLU A 121 9.64 26.42 21.47
CA GLU A 121 10.58 25.33 21.67
C GLU A 121 10.58 24.37 20.47
N ILE A 122 9.41 23.98 19.95
CA ILE A 122 9.29 23.15 18.75
C ILE A 122 9.97 23.82 17.55
N VAL A 123 9.70 25.10 17.28
CA VAL A 123 10.32 25.84 16.17
C VAL A 123 11.84 25.93 16.33
N ASN A 124 12.31 26.24 17.54
CA ASN A 124 13.74 26.28 17.82
C ASN A 124 14.39 24.90 17.63
N ASN A 125 13.72 23.83 18.03
CA ASN A 125 14.23 22.47 17.87
C ASN A 125 14.21 22.05 16.39
N LEU A 126 13.20 22.46 15.60
CA LEU A 126 13.14 22.18 14.16
C LEU A 126 14.34 22.79 13.45
N SER A 127 14.72 24.02 13.80
CA SER A 127 15.92 24.69 13.26
C SER A 127 17.25 24.02 13.64
N ARG A 128 17.27 23.21 14.71
CA ARG A 128 18.45 22.45 15.17
C ARG A 128 18.52 21.05 14.55
N GLY A 129 17.48 20.62 13.86
CA GLY A 129 17.35 19.30 13.23
C GLY A 129 16.82 18.23 14.19
N ASN A 130 15.93 17.38 13.65
CA ASN A 130 15.38 16.17 14.29
C ASN A 130 14.57 16.43 15.57
N VAL A 131 13.32 16.82 15.43
CA VAL A 131 12.37 16.96 16.54
C VAL A 131 11.42 15.79 16.58
N GLU A 132 11.31 15.13 17.71
CA GLU A 132 10.25 14.13 17.92
C GLU A 132 8.99 14.84 18.39
N LEU A 133 7.92 14.69 17.62
CA LEU A 133 6.61 15.25 17.92
C LEU A 133 5.57 14.14 18.04
N SER A 134 4.64 14.30 18.96
CA SER A 134 3.45 13.46 18.98
C SER A 134 2.59 13.75 17.74
N ARG A 135 1.80 12.76 17.31
CA ARG A 135 0.87 12.88 16.20
C ARG A 135 0.02 14.17 16.21
N ARG A 136 -0.54 14.53 17.37
CA ARG A 136 -1.35 15.75 17.54
C ARG A 136 -0.54 17.04 17.34
N GLN A 137 0.73 17.04 17.70
CA GLN A 137 1.61 18.18 17.44
C GLN A 137 1.92 18.28 15.95
N VAL A 138 2.11 17.14 15.27
CA VAL A 138 2.32 17.15 13.81
C VAL A 138 1.09 17.64 13.06
N GLU A 139 -0.10 17.18 13.44
CA GLU A 139 -1.37 17.69 12.90
C GLU A 139 -1.45 19.22 12.95
N ARG A 140 -1.20 19.82 14.13
CA ARG A 140 -1.19 21.29 14.28
C ARG A 140 -0.13 21.96 13.43
N LEU A 141 1.06 21.37 13.36
CA LEU A 141 2.15 21.89 12.52
C LEU A 141 1.71 21.95 11.05
N MET A 142 1.08 20.89 10.56
CA MET A 142 0.67 20.75 9.16
C MET A 142 -0.45 21.71 8.77
N VAL A 143 -1.40 21.97 9.68
CA VAL A 143 -2.39 23.05 9.51
C VAL A 143 -1.71 24.38 9.21
N GLU A 144 -0.64 24.71 9.95
CA GLU A 144 0.07 25.96 9.72
C GLU A 144 0.93 25.94 8.44
N MET A 145 1.53 24.80 8.09
CA MET A 145 2.32 24.67 6.86
C MET A 145 1.44 24.74 5.60
N PHE A 146 0.23 24.20 5.64
CA PHE A 146 -0.74 24.33 4.54
C PHE A 146 -1.34 25.73 4.41
N LYS A 147 -1.00 26.70 5.27
CA LYS A 147 -1.37 28.11 5.09
C LYS A 147 -0.45 28.89 4.14
N THR A 148 0.60 28.26 3.64
CA THR A 148 1.50 28.83 2.62
C THR A 148 0.84 28.86 1.24
N ASP A 149 1.40 29.66 0.34
CA ASP A 149 0.99 29.73 -1.08
C ASP A 149 1.97 28.98 -2.00
N ALA A 150 2.95 28.29 -1.41
CA ALA A 150 3.95 27.52 -2.14
C ALA A 150 3.34 26.24 -2.73
N ARG A 151 3.82 25.85 -3.91
CA ARG A 151 3.45 24.57 -4.53
C ARG A 151 3.91 23.41 -3.64
N TYR A 152 3.00 22.49 -3.39
CA TYR A 152 3.23 21.36 -2.50
C TYR A 152 3.58 20.08 -3.27
N MET A 153 4.58 19.35 -2.80
CA MET A 153 4.93 18.03 -3.34
C MET A 153 5.16 17.06 -2.18
N GLU A 154 4.64 15.84 -2.32
CA GLU A 154 4.82 14.80 -1.30
C GLU A 154 5.34 13.51 -1.91
N ILE A 155 6.44 13.00 -1.35
CA ILE A 155 6.90 11.62 -1.57
C ILE A 155 6.52 10.81 -0.35
N ASP A 156 5.60 9.87 -0.51
CA ASP A 156 5.01 9.15 0.61
C ASP A 156 5.45 7.71 0.63
N TYR A 157 6.20 7.42 1.70
CA TYR A 157 6.28 6.15 2.39
C TYR A 157 5.03 5.28 2.26
N ASN A 158 3.93 5.73 2.85
CA ASN A 158 2.89 4.84 3.34
C ASN A 158 2.05 4.20 2.22
N LEU A 159 1.49 3.02 2.52
CA LEU A 159 0.43 2.46 1.68
C LEU A 159 -0.79 3.39 1.69
N PRO A 160 -1.47 3.61 0.56
CA PRO A 160 -2.62 4.52 0.48
C PRO A 160 -3.73 4.25 1.49
N SER A 161 -4.10 2.99 1.72
CA SER A 161 -5.12 2.61 2.71
C SER A 161 -4.69 2.96 4.12
N TYR A 162 -3.43 2.66 4.47
CA TYR A 162 -2.85 2.99 5.78
C TYR A 162 -2.80 4.51 5.96
N TYR A 163 -2.42 5.24 4.91
CA TYR A 163 -2.42 6.70 4.97
C TYR A 163 -3.82 7.24 5.21
N TYR A 164 -4.84 6.69 4.54
CA TYR A 164 -6.20 7.10 4.79
C TYR A 164 -6.65 6.79 6.22
N ASP A 165 -6.44 5.56 6.69
CA ASP A 165 -6.88 5.13 8.03
C ASP A 165 -6.18 5.93 9.14
N VAL A 166 -4.87 6.12 9.00
CA VAL A 166 -4.03 6.73 10.05
C VAL A 166 -3.87 8.23 9.87
N TYR A 167 -3.91 8.77 8.66
CA TYR A 167 -3.60 10.17 8.37
C TYR A 167 -4.72 10.92 7.61
N HIS A 168 -5.98 10.46 7.63
CA HIS A 168 -7.09 11.19 6.96
C HIS A 168 -7.18 12.69 7.33
N TYR A 169 -6.86 13.06 8.57
CA TYR A 169 -6.85 14.46 8.99
C TYR A 169 -5.84 15.33 8.22
N TYR A 170 -4.73 14.76 7.75
CA TYR A 170 -3.82 15.46 6.84
C TYR A 170 -4.52 15.78 5.52
N LEU A 171 -5.27 14.82 4.99
CA LEU A 171 -6.04 15.01 3.78
C LEU A 171 -7.07 16.12 4.00
N ASP A 172 -7.78 16.14 5.12
CA ASP A 172 -8.74 17.21 5.45
C ASP A 172 -8.09 18.60 5.44
N HIS A 173 -6.89 18.75 5.99
CA HIS A 173 -6.17 20.02 5.99
C HIS A 173 -5.55 20.38 4.64
N HIS A 174 -5.16 19.38 3.84
CA HIS A 174 -4.66 19.59 2.48
C HIS A 174 -5.75 20.19 1.57
N ILE A 175 -7.05 19.98 1.86
CA ILE A 175 -8.15 20.63 1.12
C ILE A 175 -8.02 22.17 1.13
N GLU A 176 -7.62 22.77 2.26
CA GLU A 176 -7.47 24.23 2.36
C GLU A 176 -6.38 24.75 1.41
N LEU A 177 -5.26 24.04 1.29
CA LEU A 177 -4.21 24.38 0.33
C LEU A 177 -4.70 24.16 -1.12
N ALA A 178 -5.30 23.00 -1.38
CA ALA A 178 -5.79 22.58 -2.69
C ALA A 178 -6.91 23.49 -3.24
N THR A 179 -7.63 24.21 -2.39
CA THR A 179 -8.65 25.18 -2.80
C THR A 179 -8.07 26.56 -3.13
N ARG A 180 -6.89 26.91 -2.61
CA ARG A 180 -6.27 28.23 -2.81
C ARG A 180 -5.27 28.28 -3.95
N ILE A 181 -4.52 27.20 -4.18
CA ILE A 181 -3.45 27.16 -5.19
C ILE A 181 -3.98 26.52 -6.48
N LYS A 182 -3.71 27.17 -7.62
CA LYS A 182 -4.16 26.68 -8.94
C LYS A 182 -3.44 25.38 -9.36
N ASP A 183 -2.14 25.31 -9.13
CA ASP A 183 -1.37 24.06 -9.24
C ASP A 183 -1.29 23.42 -7.86
N LYS A 184 -2.26 22.54 -7.60
CA LYS A 184 -2.52 21.92 -6.28
C LYS A 184 -1.40 20.98 -5.81
N GLY A 185 -0.33 20.85 -6.59
CA GLY A 185 0.77 19.96 -6.29
C GLY A 185 0.49 18.52 -6.71
N PHE A 186 1.33 17.62 -6.23
CA PHE A 186 1.18 16.19 -6.44
C PHE A 186 1.65 15.40 -5.22
N ARG A 187 1.13 14.18 -5.12
CA ARG A 187 1.65 13.14 -4.24
C ARG A 187 2.19 11.99 -5.08
N ILE A 188 3.34 11.45 -4.69
CA ILE A 188 3.90 10.22 -5.21
C ILE A 188 3.93 9.19 -4.09
N THR A 189 3.15 8.12 -4.22
CA THR A 189 3.28 6.97 -3.34
C THR A 189 4.47 6.12 -3.79
N VAL A 190 5.37 5.79 -2.85
CA VAL A 190 6.59 5.03 -3.12
C VAL A 190 6.50 3.64 -2.50
N ARG A 191 6.07 2.70 -3.32
CA ARG A 191 5.79 1.31 -2.92
C ARG A 191 6.08 0.37 -4.08
N ASP A 192 6.21 -0.92 -3.81
CA ASP A 192 6.28 -1.87 -4.92
C ASP A 192 4.86 -2.14 -5.47
N ASP A 193 4.79 -2.50 -6.76
CA ASP A 193 3.52 -2.75 -7.46
C ASP A 193 2.67 -3.79 -6.73
N HIS A 194 3.27 -4.89 -6.28
CA HIS A 194 2.57 -5.95 -5.54
C HIS A 194 1.97 -5.47 -4.21
N GLU A 195 2.65 -4.57 -3.49
CA GLU A 195 2.14 -4.02 -2.23
C GLU A 195 0.93 -3.12 -2.47
N LEU A 196 0.99 -2.27 -3.51
CA LEU A 196 -0.16 -1.45 -3.89
C LEU A 196 -1.32 -2.27 -4.41
N ARG A 197 -1.07 -3.36 -5.13
CA ARG A 197 -2.12 -4.29 -5.58
C ARG A 197 -2.85 -4.88 -4.39
N ARG A 198 -2.11 -5.36 -3.39
CA ARG A 198 -2.68 -5.85 -2.12
C ARG A 198 -3.46 -4.75 -1.41
N ASP A 199 -2.89 -3.56 -1.34
CA ASP A 199 -3.52 -2.42 -0.67
C ASP A 199 -4.80 -1.95 -1.36
N SER A 200 -4.86 -2.06 -2.69
CA SER A 200 -6.00 -1.65 -3.52
C SER A 200 -7.30 -2.37 -3.19
N ARG A 201 -7.20 -3.54 -2.55
CA ARG A 201 -8.33 -4.36 -2.11
C ARG A 201 -9.03 -3.78 -0.89
N LYS A 202 -8.37 -2.93 -0.11
CA LYS A 202 -8.94 -2.34 1.10
C LYS A 202 -9.90 -1.21 0.77
N SER A 203 -11.04 -1.14 1.47
CA SER A 203 -12.02 -0.07 1.26
C SER A 203 -11.41 1.34 1.40
N SER A 204 -10.48 1.53 2.34
CA SER A 204 -9.78 2.80 2.57
C SER A 204 -8.89 3.25 1.40
N TYR A 205 -8.38 2.32 0.60
CA TYR A 205 -7.67 2.64 -0.63
C TYR A 205 -8.56 3.39 -1.62
N SER A 206 -9.76 2.88 -1.88
CA SER A 206 -10.72 3.53 -2.78
C SER A 206 -11.13 4.92 -2.30
N LYS A 207 -11.27 5.11 -0.98
CA LYS A 207 -11.56 6.41 -0.36
C LYS A 207 -10.39 7.38 -0.55
N PHE A 208 -9.15 6.91 -0.42
CA PHE A 208 -7.95 7.68 -0.68
C PHE A 208 -7.88 8.17 -2.13
N LEU A 209 -8.10 7.29 -3.11
CA LEU A 209 -8.13 7.67 -4.53
C LEU A 209 -9.25 8.67 -4.82
N LYS A 210 -10.46 8.40 -4.30
CA LYS A 210 -11.61 9.29 -4.46
C LYS A 210 -11.32 10.69 -3.90
N TRP A 211 -10.68 10.78 -2.73
CA TRP A 211 -10.29 12.07 -2.15
C TRP A 211 -9.36 12.85 -3.09
N HIS A 212 -8.33 12.22 -3.66
CA HIS A 212 -7.40 12.89 -4.57
C HIS A 212 -8.10 13.38 -5.84
N LYS A 213 -8.95 12.54 -6.42
CA LYS A 213 -9.77 12.88 -7.60
C LYS A 213 -10.71 14.05 -7.34
N ASP A 214 -11.47 14.01 -6.25
CA ASP A 214 -12.47 15.03 -5.90
C ASP A 214 -11.80 16.40 -5.62
N ASN A 215 -10.59 16.38 -5.07
CA ASN A 215 -9.85 17.59 -4.73
C ASN A 215 -8.89 18.04 -5.84
N GLY A 216 -8.75 17.29 -6.94
CA GLY A 216 -7.86 17.61 -8.05
C GLY A 216 -6.37 17.60 -7.69
N VAL A 217 -5.98 16.84 -6.66
CA VAL A 217 -4.58 16.62 -6.28
C VAL A 217 -4.06 15.45 -7.11
N LYS A 218 -2.99 15.66 -7.89
CA LYS A 218 -2.43 14.60 -8.73
C LYS A 218 -1.81 13.52 -7.85
N LEU A 219 -2.18 12.27 -8.10
CA LEU A 219 -1.63 11.11 -7.40
C LEU A 219 -0.86 10.24 -8.39
N LYS A 220 0.42 10.02 -8.09
CA LYS A 220 1.34 9.21 -8.87
C LYS A 220 1.92 8.10 -8.01
N TRP A 221 2.57 7.15 -8.67
CA TRP A 221 3.29 6.06 -8.04
C TRP A 221 4.67 5.88 -8.66
N ALA A 222 5.65 5.54 -7.82
CA ALA A 222 6.96 5.08 -8.25
C ALA A 222 7.40 3.84 -7.44
N PRO A 223 8.12 2.89 -8.07
CA PRO A 223 8.79 1.81 -7.34
C PRO A 223 9.75 2.34 -6.27
N ALA A 224 9.91 1.61 -5.17
CA ALA A 224 10.78 2.01 -4.06
C ALA A 224 12.24 2.26 -4.52
N GLU A 225 12.76 1.38 -5.36
CA GLU A 225 14.12 1.47 -5.90
C GLU A 225 14.38 2.79 -6.64
N VAL A 226 13.39 3.28 -7.41
CA VAL A 226 13.50 4.53 -8.17
C VAL A 226 13.66 5.71 -7.23
N ALA A 227 12.84 5.79 -6.18
CA ALA A 227 12.90 6.86 -5.20
C ALA A 227 14.19 6.81 -4.37
N GLU A 228 14.60 5.62 -3.92
CA GLU A 228 15.80 5.43 -3.12
C GLU A 228 17.07 5.88 -3.86
N LYS A 229 17.18 5.52 -5.14
CA LYS A 229 18.31 5.92 -5.98
C LYS A 229 18.44 7.44 -6.13
N GLU A 230 17.31 8.14 -6.24
CA GLU A 230 17.32 9.60 -6.37
C GLU A 230 17.56 10.30 -5.03
N LEU A 231 16.97 9.82 -3.93
CA LEU A 231 17.13 10.40 -2.59
C LEU A 231 18.51 10.15 -1.97
N GLN A 232 19.20 9.07 -2.34
CA GLN A 232 20.59 8.85 -1.92
C GLN A 232 21.52 10.01 -2.32
N LYS A 233 21.20 10.71 -3.41
CA LYS A 233 21.99 11.87 -3.89
C LYS A 233 21.88 13.10 -2.98
N THR A 234 20.84 13.16 -2.14
CA THR A 234 20.51 14.34 -1.30
C THR A 234 20.96 14.16 0.15
N GLY A 235 21.61 13.02 0.46
CA GLY A 235 22.02 12.65 1.82
C GLY A 235 20.84 12.30 2.74
N VAL A 236 19.66 12.05 2.18
CA VAL A 236 18.51 11.49 2.92
C VAL A 236 18.72 9.99 3.01
N ASP A 237 18.63 9.44 4.22
CA ASP A 237 18.81 8.00 4.43
C ASP A 237 17.64 7.23 3.79
N PRO A 238 17.87 6.45 2.72
CA PRO A 238 16.81 5.68 2.07
C PRO A 238 16.24 4.59 2.98
N ASN A 239 16.95 4.18 4.04
CA ASN A 239 16.48 3.19 4.99
C ASN A 239 15.45 3.75 5.97
N ASP A 240 15.27 5.07 6.02
CA ASP A 240 14.18 5.70 6.77
C ASP A 240 12.85 5.61 6.00
N ARG A 241 12.52 4.38 5.54
CA ARG A 241 11.32 4.01 4.74
C ARG A 241 9.99 4.25 5.46
N THR A 242 10.02 4.93 6.60
CA THR A 242 8.91 4.97 7.57
C THR A 242 8.08 6.24 7.50
N GLY A 243 8.48 7.24 6.72
CA GLY A 243 7.68 8.46 6.59
C GLY A 243 7.73 9.12 5.22
N SER A 244 7.34 10.38 5.21
CA SER A 244 7.01 11.15 4.00
C SER A 244 7.98 12.32 3.86
N ILE A 245 8.20 12.78 2.63
CA ILE A 245 8.96 13.98 2.32
C ILE A 245 7.96 15.00 1.77
N CYS A 246 7.75 16.08 2.50
CA CYS A 246 6.85 17.16 2.11
C CYS A 246 7.67 18.38 1.70
N ILE A 247 7.46 18.89 0.49
CA ILE A 247 8.18 20.05 -0.06
C ILE A 247 7.19 21.17 -0.33
N TRP A 248 7.49 22.35 0.19
CA TRP A 248 6.87 23.61 -0.19
C TRP A 248 7.88 24.35 -1.06
N GLU A 249 7.69 24.25 -2.38
CA GLU A 249 8.67 24.64 -3.39
C GLU A 249 9.16 26.09 -3.19
N GLY A 250 10.48 26.27 -3.08
CA GLY A 250 11.12 27.56 -2.86
C GLY A 250 11.08 28.08 -1.42
N GLU A 251 10.40 27.40 -0.49
CA GLU A 251 10.34 27.79 0.93
C GLU A 251 11.14 26.84 1.82
N PHE A 252 10.69 25.58 1.97
CA PHE A 252 11.29 24.59 2.86
C PHE A 252 10.79 23.18 2.54
N ALA A 253 11.42 22.17 3.14
CA ALA A 253 10.94 20.80 3.15
C ALA A 253 10.92 20.23 4.58
N LEU A 254 9.97 19.32 4.83
CA LEU A 254 9.86 18.55 6.07
C LEU A 254 10.01 17.06 5.74
N LEU A 255 10.94 16.43 6.42
CA LEU A 255 11.12 14.98 6.38
C LEU A 255 10.49 14.40 7.62
N PHE A 256 9.55 13.49 7.43
CA PHE A 256 8.91 12.73 8.48
C PHE A 256 9.56 11.35 8.53
N ALA A 257 9.96 10.94 9.72
CA ALA A 257 10.50 9.63 10.01
C ALA A 257 9.81 9.11 11.26
N ARG A 258 9.44 7.84 11.32
CA ARG A 258 8.95 7.27 12.59
C ARG A 258 10.14 7.16 13.54
N SER A 259 9.95 7.58 14.78
CA SER A 259 10.81 7.09 15.86
C SER A 259 10.66 5.57 15.92
N LYS A 260 11.73 4.85 16.31
CA LYS A 260 11.77 3.37 16.26
C LYS A 260 10.43 2.79 16.71
N PRO A 261 9.75 1.97 15.87
CA PRO A 261 8.44 1.44 16.20
C PRO A 261 8.56 0.66 17.51
N ASP A 262 7.83 1.11 18.52
CA ASP A 262 7.59 0.31 19.72
C ASP A 262 6.52 -0.72 19.32
N PRO A 263 6.85 -2.01 19.22
CA PRO A 263 5.93 -3.03 18.74
C PRO A 263 4.68 -3.17 19.62
N ASP A 264 4.73 -2.67 20.87
CA ASP A 264 3.61 -2.70 21.81
C ASP A 264 2.81 -1.38 21.84
N ALA A 265 3.32 -0.31 21.21
CA ALA A 265 2.63 0.97 21.16
C ALA A 265 1.54 0.96 20.08
N ARG A 266 0.37 1.50 20.42
CA ARG A 266 -0.65 1.76 19.40
C ARG A 266 -0.13 2.85 18.44
N PRO A 267 -0.43 2.78 17.14
CA PRO A 267 0.01 3.76 16.14
C PRO A 267 -0.33 5.23 16.47
N GLU A 268 -1.35 5.45 17.31
CA GLU A 268 -1.71 6.79 17.80
C GLU A 268 -0.66 7.43 18.74
N TYR A 269 0.26 6.65 19.30
CA TYR A 269 1.34 7.10 20.19
C TYR A 269 2.71 7.16 19.51
N ASP A 270 2.79 6.84 18.21
CA ASP A 270 4.04 6.94 17.46
C ASP A 270 4.59 8.37 17.55
N MET A 271 5.81 8.50 18.05
CA MET A 271 6.56 9.73 17.95
C MET A 271 7.08 9.86 16.52
N ILE A 272 6.86 11.03 15.93
CA ILE A 272 7.26 11.33 14.56
C ILE A 272 8.43 12.29 14.63
N ARG A 273 9.58 11.84 14.14
CA ARG A 273 10.77 12.65 13.97
C ARG A 273 10.60 13.53 12.73
N ILE A 274 10.78 14.83 12.91
CA ILE A 274 10.68 15.82 11.84
C ILE A 274 12.03 16.52 11.65
N THR A 275 12.47 16.58 10.40
CA THR A 275 13.66 17.32 10.00
C THR A 275 13.28 18.43 9.04
N LEU A 276 13.60 19.67 9.39
CA LEU A 276 13.47 20.83 8.51
C LEU A 276 14.67 20.90 7.56
N ILE A 277 14.41 21.10 6.27
CA ILE A 277 15.42 21.28 5.23
C ILE A 277 15.19 22.60 4.49
N GLU A 278 16.25 23.40 4.36
CA GLU A 278 16.25 24.73 3.75
C GLU A 278 17.53 24.95 2.92
N GLY A 279 17.56 26.02 2.11
CA GLY A 279 18.73 26.44 1.35
C GLY A 279 19.17 25.44 0.28
N LYS A 280 20.48 25.27 0.08
CA LYS A 280 21.03 24.39 -0.97
C LYS A 280 20.51 22.94 -0.90
N ARG A 281 20.30 22.41 0.30
CA ARG A 281 19.75 21.06 0.49
C ARG A 281 18.30 20.95 0.01
N LEU A 282 17.52 22.04 0.09
CA LEU A 282 16.17 22.08 -0.46
C LEU A 282 16.19 22.01 -1.98
N GLU A 283 17.12 22.69 -2.64
CA GLU A 283 17.29 22.65 -4.10
C GLU A 283 17.63 21.22 -4.56
N GLU A 284 18.64 20.59 -3.94
CA GLU A 284 19.04 19.21 -4.22
C GLU A 284 17.87 18.22 -4.02
N LEU A 285 17.10 18.39 -2.93
CA LEU A 285 15.93 17.57 -2.65
C LEU A 285 14.79 17.79 -3.66
N THR A 286 14.56 19.03 -4.05
CA THR A 286 13.54 19.40 -5.05
C THR A 286 13.88 18.79 -6.42
N GLU A 287 15.14 18.83 -6.83
CA GLU A 287 15.62 18.17 -8.05
C GLU A 287 15.40 16.65 -8.02
N ALA A 288 15.72 16.00 -6.89
CA ALA A 288 15.48 14.57 -6.72
C ALA A 288 13.98 14.23 -6.80
N CYS A 289 13.11 14.99 -6.14
CA CYS A 289 11.67 14.76 -6.20
C CYS A 289 11.09 14.97 -7.60
N ASN A 290 11.56 15.97 -8.35
CA ASN A 290 11.18 16.17 -9.75
C ASN A 290 11.65 15.02 -10.65
N SER A 291 12.85 14.46 -10.38
CA SER A 291 13.36 13.27 -11.06
C SER A 291 12.48 12.04 -10.81
N ILE A 292 12.05 11.83 -9.55
CA ILE A 292 11.09 10.78 -9.19
C ILE A 292 9.75 11.02 -9.92
N GLU A 293 9.23 12.24 -9.90
CA GLU A 293 7.96 12.61 -10.54
C GLU A 293 7.92 12.33 -12.04
N LYS A 294 9.06 12.50 -12.72
CA LYS A 294 9.20 12.22 -14.15
C LYS A 294 9.16 10.72 -14.47
N ASN A 295 9.61 9.88 -13.54
CA ASN A 295 9.60 8.42 -13.69
C ASN A 295 8.36 7.77 -13.06
N ALA A 296 7.61 8.53 -12.28
CA ALA A 296 6.37 8.08 -11.66
C ALA A 296 5.24 7.98 -12.69
N LYS A 297 4.39 6.98 -12.53
CA LYS A 297 3.20 6.74 -13.36
C LYS A 297 1.97 7.31 -12.65
N GLY A 298 0.90 7.62 -13.37
CA GLY A 298 -0.40 7.88 -12.73
C GLY A 298 -0.81 6.68 -11.90
N ILE A 299 -1.34 6.88 -10.69
CA ILE A 299 -1.74 5.72 -9.86
C ILE A 299 -2.86 4.90 -10.51
N GLU A 300 -3.67 5.55 -11.35
CA GLU A 300 -4.71 4.94 -12.18
C GLU A 300 -4.14 4.04 -13.30
N GLU A 301 -2.87 4.21 -13.67
CA GLU A 301 -2.18 3.38 -14.68
C GLU A 301 -1.67 2.06 -14.11
N LEU A 302 -1.58 1.97 -12.78
CA LEU A 302 -1.43 0.68 -12.16
C LEU A 302 -2.79 -0.03 -12.31
N ASP A 303 -2.81 -1.07 -13.15
CA ASP A 303 -3.90 -2.04 -13.20
C ASP A 303 -3.89 -2.85 -11.88
N LEU A 304 -4.16 -2.19 -10.75
CA LEU A 304 -3.89 -2.71 -9.39
C LEU A 304 -4.76 -3.89 -9.02
N GLN A 305 -5.88 -3.99 -9.69
CA GLN A 305 -6.69 -5.15 -9.61
C GLN A 305 -6.12 -6.10 -10.67
N GLN A 306 -5.63 -7.27 -10.27
CA GLN A 306 -5.66 -8.44 -11.16
C GLN A 306 -7.13 -8.85 -11.43
N ASN A 307 -8.02 -7.88 -11.61
CA ASN A 307 -9.38 -8.10 -11.97
C ASN A 307 -9.32 -8.57 -13.40
N ILE A 308 -9.85 -9.76 -13.60
CA ILE A 308 -10.14 -10.25 -14.93
C ILE A 308 -11.01 -9.17 -15.57
N PRO A 309 -10.59 -8.58 -16.71
CA PRO A 309 -11.37 -7.55 -17.38
C PRO A 309 -12.77 -8.07 -17.67
N ASP A 310 -13.79 -7.20 -17.61
CA ASP A 310 -15.18 -7.54 -17.94
C ASP A 310 -15.28 -8.34 -19.24
N LEU A 311 -14.44 -8.00 -20.22
CA LEU A 311 -14.39 -8.70 -21.49
C LEU A 311 -13.95 -10.16 -21.34
N LEU A 312 -12.89 -10.46 -20.59
CA LEU A 312 -12.47 -11.84 -20.36
C LEU A 312 -13.49 -12.60 -19.50
N ALA A 313 -14.09 -11.95 -18.50
CA ALA A 313 -15.11 -12.56 -17.67
C ALA A 313 -16.37 -12.96 -18.47
N LYS A 314 -16.81 -12.11 -19.41
CA LYS A 314 -17.92 -12.41 -20.34
C LYS A 314 -17.63 -13.58 -21.27
N GLU A 315 -16.36 -13.76 -21.64
CA GLU A 315 -15.93 -14.80 -22.56
C GLU A 315 -15.43 -16.05 -21.80
N TRP A 316 -15.51 -16.03 -20.47
CA TRP A 316 -14.99 -17.10 -19.61
C TRP A 316 -15.75 -18.41 -19.78
N GLU A 317 -17.04 -18.34 -20.12
CA GLU A 317 -17.84 -19.51 -20.44
C GLU A 317 -17.23 -20.30 -21.61
N ASP A 318 -16.87 -19.61 -22.70
CA ASP A 318 -16.23 -20.27 -23.85
C ASP A 318 -14.88 -20.85 -23.43
N TYR A 319 -14.11 -20.16 -22.60
CA TYR A 319 -12.81 -20.67 -22.13
C TYR A 319 -12.94 -21.93 -21.26
N VAL A 320 -13.84 -21.91 -20.28
CA VAL A 320 -14.05 -22.95 -19.28
C VAL A 320 -14.79 -24.15 -19.86
N ARG A 321 -15.78 -23.92 -20.73
CA ARG A 321 -16.69 -24.93 -21.25
C ARG A 321 -17.35 -25.75 -20.13
N PRO A 322 -18.31 -25.15 -19.41
CA PRO A 322 -18.83 -25.69 -18.14
C PRO A 322 -19.25 -27.16 -18.19
N LYS A 323 -19.97 -27.57 -19.24
CA LYS A 323 -20.43 -28.94 -19.41
C LYS A 323 -19.28 -29.92 -19.58
N GLU A 324 -18.37 -29.65 -20.51
CA GLU A 324 -17.22 -30.52 -20.76
C GLU A 324 -16.26 -30.58 -19.57
N ARG A 325 -16.16 -29.49 -18.80
CA ARG A 325 -15.43 -29.46 -17.53
C ARG A 325 -16.09 -30.40 -16.52
N TRP A 326 -17.40 -30.27 -16.31
CA TRP A 326 -18.13 -31.11 -15.37
C TRP A 326 -18.08 -32.59 -15.76
N ASP A 327 -18.27 -32.93 -17.03
CA ASP A 327 -18.17 -34.30 -17.55
C ASP A 327 -16.82 -34.96 -17.20
N ARG A 328 -15.75 -34.16 -17.04
CA ARG A 328 -14.41 -34.64 -16.69
C ARG A 328 -14.18 -34.74 -15.20
N ILE A 329 -14.56 -33.72 -14.44
CA ILE A 329 -14.16 -33.62 -13.02
C ILE A 329 -15.27 -33.99 -12.05
N GLY A 330 -16.54 -33.97 -12.47
CA GLY A 330 -17.69 -34.16 -11.59
C GLY A 330 -17.68 -35.50 -10.90
N GLY A 331 -17.36 -36.58 -11.64
CA GLY A 331 -17.21 -37.91 -11.07
C GLY A 331 -16.12 -37.98 -9.99
N PHE A 332 -14.99 -37.28 -10.17
CA PHE A 332 -13.94 -37.20 -9.14
C PHE A 332 -14.44 -36.44 -7.90
N LEU A 333 -15.09 -35.29 -8.10
CA LEU A 333 -15.55 -34.43 -7.02
C LEU A 333 -16.61 -35.13 -6.17
N CYS A 334 -17.67 -35.67 -6.78
CA CYS A 334 -18.74 -36.38 -6.06
C CYS A 334 -18.17 -37.56 -5.25
N ASN A 335 -17.35 -38.42 -5.88
CA ASN A 335 -16.73 -39.56 -5.20
C ASN A 335 -15.78 -39.13 -4.06
N SER A 336 -15.05 -38.03 -4.22
CA SER A 336 -14.15 -37.51 -3.19
C SER A 336 -14.94 -36.99 -1.99
N LEU A 337 -15.99 -36.22 -2.24
CA LEU A 337 -16.88 -35.66 -1.22
C LEU A 337 -17.62 -36.77 -0.45
N GLU A 338 -18.14 -37.78 -1.14
CA GLU A 338 -18.77 -38.94 -0.50
C GLU A 338 -17.81 -39.68 0.42
N LYS A 339 -16.55 -39.89 -0.01
CA LYS A 339 -15.49 -40.52 0.80
C LYS A 339 -15.11 -39.68 2.01
N CYS A 340 -15.14 -38.36 1.89
CA CYS A 340 -14.97 -37.42 3.00
C CYS A 340 -16.19 -37.36 3.93
N ARG A 341 -17.28 -38.10 3.61
CA ARG A 341 -18.51 -38.18 4.41
C ARG A 341 -19.19 -36.82 4.62
N VAL A 342 -19.09 -35.94 3.63
CA VAL A 342 -19.62 -34.56 3.72
C VAL A 342 -21.08 -34.42 3.30
N ASN A 343 -21.77 -35.53 3.01
CA ASN A 343 -23.14 -35.51 2.47
C ASN A 343 -24.17 -34.76 3.34
N ASN A 344 -23.89 -34.60 4.64
CA ASN A 344 -24.75 -33.86 5.58
C ASN A 344 -24.16 -32.50 5.99
N TRP A 345 -23.06 -32.09 5.38
CA TRP A 345 -22.33 -30.88 5.72
C TRP A 345 -22.39 -29.86 4.59
N TRP A 346 -22.25 -28.59 4.96
CA TRP A 346 -22.05 -27.53 3.99
C TRP A 346 -20.66 -27.67 3.37
N ILE A 347 -20.57 -27.40 2.07
CA ILE A 347 -19.33 -27.32 1.30
C ILE A 347 -19.14 -25.86 0.88
N MET A 348 -17.94 -25.34 1.07
CA MET A 348 -17.60 -24.01 0.57
C MET A 348 -16.75 -24.13 -0.70
N ASP A 349 -17.28 -23.63 -1.81
CA ASP A 349 -16.49 -23.35 -3.00
C ASP A 349 -15.89 -21.95 -2.89
N VAL A 350 -14.60 -21.87 -2.52
CA VAL A 350 -13.93 -20.58 -2.25
C VAL A 350 -13.50 -19.85 -3.52
N ALA A 351 -13.51 -20.55 -4.67
CA ALA A 351 -12.98 -20.07 -5.94
C ALA A 351 -14.02 -20.30 -7.05
N ALA A 352 -15.26 -19.88 -6.79
CA ALA A 352 -16.39 -20.30 -7.60
C ALA A 352 -16.31 -19.84 -9.06
N GLY A 353 -15.64 -18.71 -9.35
CA GLY A 353 -15.62 -18.16 -10.70
C GLY A 353 -17.03 -17.89 -11.21
N MET A 354 -17.46 -18.63 -12.23
CA MET A 354 -18.84 -18.60 -12.76
C MET A 354 -19.81 -19.56 -12.06
N GLY A 355 -19.35 -20.37 -11.12
CA GLY A 355 -20.19 -21.27 -10.32
C GLY A 355 -20.43 -22.66 -10.90
N VAL A 356 -19.61 -23.12 -11.84
CA VAL A 356 -19.78 -24.43 -12.51
C VAL A 356 -19.83 -25.57 -11.49
N GLU A 357 -18.83 -25.66 -10.59
CA GLU A 357 -18.80 -26.70 -9.56
C GLU A 357 -19.93 -26.52 -8.54
N TYR A 358 -20.14 -25.28 -8.07
CA TYR A 358 -21.23 -24.94 -7.16
C TYR A 358 -22.62 -25.39 -7.66
N GLN A 359 -22.97 -25.12 -8.92
CA GLN A 359 -24.28 -25.49 -9.48
C GLN A 359 -24.42 -26.99 -9.61
N ASN A 360 -23.47 -27.65 -10.29
CA ASN A 360 -23.58 -29.08 -10.55
C ASN A 360 -23.57 -29.92 -9.27
N LEU A 361 -22.78 -29.54 -8.26
CA LEU A 361 -22.79 -30.23 -6.97
C LEU A 361 -24.12 -30.04 -6.21
N ASN A 362 -24.76 -28.88 -6.30
CA ASN A 362 -26.10 -28.70 -5.74
C ASN A 362 -27.15 -29.58 -6.48
N ASP A 363 -27.03 -29.75 -7.79
CA ASP A 363 -27.88 -30.67 -8.56
C ASP A 363 -27.72 -32.12 -8.10
N GLU A 364 -26.48 -32.52 -7.80
CA GLU A 364 -26.08 -33.80 -7.17
C GLU A 364 -26.43 -33.89 -5.67
N LYS A 365 -27.23 -32.95 -5.15
CA LYS A 365 -27.77 -32.92 -3.76
C LYS A 365 -26.76 -32.65 -2.66
N PHE A 366 -25.58 -32.12 -2.99
CA PHE A 366 -24.70 -31.53 -2.00
C PHE A 366 -25.18 -30.15 -1.55
N HIS A 367 -24.80 -29.71 -0.35
CA HIS A 367 -25.11 -28.37 0.17
C HIS A 367 -23.94 -27.42 -0.06
N VAL A 368 -23.83 -26.85 -1.26
CA VAL A 368 -22.69 -25.99 -1.60
C VAL A 368 -23.05 -24.52 -1.42
N VAL A 369 -22.13 -23.75 -0.87
CA VAL A 369 -22.12 -22.27 -0.90
C VAL A 369 -20.90 -21.80 -1.68
N ALA A 370 -21.02 -20.65 -2.33
CA ALA A 370 -19.97 -20.11 -3.18
C ALA A 370 -19.36 -18.82 -2.60
N ASN A 371 -18.09 -18.61 -2.90
CA ASN A 371 -17.36 -17.36 -2.75
C ASN A 371 -16.59 -17.07 -4.04
N GLU A 372 -16.64 -15.82 -4.48
CA GLU A 372 -15.82 -15.31 -5.58
C GLU A 372 -15.54 -13.84 -5.30
N ALA A 373 -14.28 -13.49 -5.05
CA ALA A 373 -13.90 -12.12 -4.69
C ALA A 373 -14.06 -11.15 -5.88
N GLN A 374 -13.87 -11.62 -7.12
CA GLN A 374 -13.94 -10.79 -8.31
C GLN A 374 -15.38 -10.56 -8.77
N GLU A 375 -15.81 -9.30 -8.73
CA GLU A 375 -17.17 -8.90 -9.13
C GLU A 375 -17.51 -9.31 -10.57
N ASN A 376 -16.52 -9.27 -11.47
CA ASN A 376 -16.72 -9.58 -12.88
C ASN A 376 -17.07 -11.05 -13.10
N PHE A 377 -16.45 -11.96 -12.35
CA PHE A 377 -16.80 -13.37 -12.38
C PHE A 377 -18.13 -13.65 -11.70
N ARG A 378 -18.45 -12.99 -10.58
CA ARG A 378 -19.79 -13.08 -9.98
C ARG A 378 -20.88 -12.71 -10.98
N LYS A 379 -20.73 -11.58 -11.68
CA LYS A 379 -21.68 -11.15 -12.72
C LYS A 379 -21.78 -12.15 -13.88
N ALA A 380 -20.66 -12.71 -14.34
CA ALA A 380 -20.66 -13.74 -15.37
C ALA A 380 -21.38 -15.01 -14.89
N GLY A 381 -21.13 -15.44 -13.66
CA GLY A 381 -21.80 -16.56 -13.01
C GLY A 381 -23.30 -16.34 -12.83
N GLU A 382 -23.74 -15.12 -12.49
CA GLU A 382 -25.17 -14.77 -12.42
C GLU A 382 -25.87 -14.87 -13.77
N VAL A 383 -25.20 -14.48 -14.86
CA VAL A 383 -25.73 -14.64 -16.22
C VAL A 383 -25.85 -16.13 -16.55
N TYR A 384 -24.76 -16.87 -16.41
CA TYR A 384 -24.73 -18.31 -16.66
C TYR A 384 -25.76 -19.09 -15.83
N ALA A 385 -25.87 -18.78 -14.53
CA ALA A 385 -26.86 -19.38 -13.64
C ALA A 385 -28.30 -19.17 -14.13
N ARG A 386 -28.65 -17.95 -14.55
CA ARG A 386 -30.01 -17.66 -15.03
C ARG A 386 -30.36 -18.39 -16.32
N GLU A 387 -29.37 -18.64 -17.17
CA GLU A 387 -29.56 -19.29 -18.46
C GLU A 387 -29.70 -20.82 -18.31
N GLU A 388 -28.82 -21.43 -17.54
CA GLU A 388 -28.78 -22.90 -17.39
C GLU A 388 -29.63 -23.42 -16.21
N TRP A 389 -29.82 -22.62 -15.15
CA TRP A 389 -30.58 -22.99 -13.94
C TRP A 389 -31.46 -21.84 -13.42
N PRO A 390 -32.54 -21.48 -14.13
CA PRO A 390 -33.38 -20.33 -13.77
C PRO A 390 -34.01 -20.42 -12.37
N ASP A 391 -34.10 -21.61 -11.80
CA ASP A 391 -34.67 -21.86 -10.46
C ASP A 391 -33.63 -21.81 -9.32
N VAL A 392 -32.33 -21.71 -9.63
CA VAL A 392 -31.25 -21.68 -8.65
C VAL A 392 -30.76 -20.25 -8.46
N ARG A 393 -30.84 -19.73 -7.23
CA ARG A 393 -30.26 -18.44 -6.89
C ARG A 393 -28.75 -18.58 -6.75
N TYR A 394 -28.00 -18.11 -7.75
CA TYR A 394 -26.57 -17.89 -7.64
C TYR A 394 -26.31 -16.58 -6.88
N ASP A 395 -25.74 -16.69 -5.68
CA ASP A 395 -25.44 -15.56 -4.80
C ASP A 395 -24.12 -15.83 -4.05
N PRO A 396 -22.99 -15.82 -4.76
CA PRO A 396 -21.69 -16.05 -4.14
C PRO A 396 -21.35 -14.90 -3.19
N SER A 397 -20.76 -15.25 -2.06
CA SER A 397 -20.08 -14.28 -1.20
C SER A 397 -18.85 -13.67 -1.90
N HIS A 398 -18.32 -12.57 -1.37
CA HIS A 398 -17.31 -11.74 -2.03
C HIS A 398 -16.06 -11.49 -1.18
N TYR A 399 -15.73 -12.42 -0.31
CA TYR A 399 -14.61 -12.29 0.60
C TYR A 399 -13.30 -12.67 -0.09
N GLU A 400 -12.27 -11.88 0.16
CA GLU A 400 -10.89 -12.32 -0.05
C GLU A 400 -10.60 -13.51 0.86
N TRP A 401 -9.77 -14.45 0.42
CA TRP A 401 -9.55 -15.69 1.15
C TRP A 401 -9.01 -15.50 2.56
N GLU A 402 -8.11 -14.52 2.77
CA GLU A 402 -7.56 -14.21 4.10
C GLU A 402 -8.62 -13.61 5.06
N GLU A 403 -9.70 -13.06 4.51
CA GLU A 403 -10.78 -12.42 5.27
C GLU A 403 -12.01 -13.33 5.41
N MET A 404 -11.98 -14.56 4.91
CA MET A 404 -13.13 -15.46 4.92
C MET A 404 -13.61 -15.86 6.32
N HIS A 405 -12.77 -15.69 7.35
CA HIS A 405 -13.20 -15.79 8.74
C HIS A 405 -14.36 -14.83 9.09
N ASN A 406 -14.50 -13.72 8.35
CA ASN A 406 -15.58 -12.74 8.51
C ASN A 406 -16.90 -13.15 7.86
N TYR A 407 -16.95 -14.24 7.08
CA TYR A 407 -18.19 -14.73 6.48
C TYR A 407 -19.21 -15.22 7.53
N GLY A 408 -18.77 -15.42 8.79
CA GLY A 408 -19.65 -15.70 9.92
C GLY A 408 -20.13 -17.16 10.02
N LYS A 409 -19.71 -18.02 9.10
CA LYS A 409 -19.93 -19.48 9.16
C LYS A 409 -18.59 -20.21 9.28
N VAL A 410 -18.38 -20.85 10.43
CA VAL A 410 -17.32 -21.83 10.66
C VAL A 410 -17.93 -23.23 10.67
N GLY A 411 -17.20 -24.22 10.15
CA GLY A 411 -17.60 -25.62 10.20
C GLY A 411 -18.15 -26.18 8.87
N TYR A 412 -17.38 -26.06 7.80
CA TYR A 412 -17.65 -26.77 6.54
C TYR A 412 -17.14 -28.20 6.59
N GLY A 413 -17.87 -29.13 5.97
CA GLY A 413 -17.39 -30.50 5.77
C GLY A 413 -16.29 -30.56 4.71
N ALA A 414 -16.40 -29.72 3.68
CA ALA A 414 -15.33 -29.55 2.71
C ALA A 414 -15.16 -28.11 2.22
N VAL A 415 -13.95 -27.82 1.76
CA VAL A 415 -13.59 -26.59 1.04
C VAL A 415 -13.07 -26.97 -0.35
N LEU A 416 -13.56 -26.31 -1.40
CA LEU A 416 -13.12 -26.50 -2.78
C LEU A 416 -12.36 -25.26 -3.25
N ALA A 417 -11.13 -25.45 -3.70
CA ALA A 417 -10.30 -24.41 -4.31
C ALA A 417 -9.76 -24.91 -5.65
N ILE A 418 -10.67 -25.10 -6.61
CA ILE A 418 -10.39 -25.73 -7.90
C ILE A 418 -10.14 -24.66 -8.98
N GLY A 419 -9.54 -25.03 -10.11
CA GLY A 419 -9.29 -24.14 -11.24
C GLY A 419 -7.89 -23.56 -11.27
N HIS A 420 -6.95 -24.13 -10.52
CA HIS A 420 -5.61 -23.58 -10.29
C HIS A 420 -5.65 -22.19 -9.64
N SER A 421 -6.73 -21.91 -8.90
CA SER A 421 -7.04 -20.57 -8.42
C SER A 421 -6.08 -20.08 -7.35
N LEU A 422 -5.59 -20.96 -6.46
CA LEU A 422 -4.66 -20.58 -5.37
C LEU A 422 -3.43 -19.85 -5.91
N ARG A 423 -2.94 -20.33 -7.04
CA ARG A 423 -1.69 -19.88 -7.66
C ARG A 423 -1.80 -18.50 -8.30
N ALA A 424 -3.00 -17.91 -8.35
CA ALA A 424 -3.16 -16.50 -8.70
C ALA A 424 -2.80 -15.54 -7.56
N LEU A 425 -2.65 -16.02 -6.31
CA LEU A 425 -2.08 -15.23 -5.24
C LEU A 425 -0.56 -15.15 -5.38
N PRO A 426 0.08 -14.04 -4.93
CA PRO A 426 1.52 -13.98 -4.77
C PRO A 426 2.06 -15.19 -4.00
N ALA A 427 3.22 -15.70 -4.40
CA ALA A 427 3.88 -16.80 -3.70
C ALA A 427 4.27 -16.42 -2.26
N GLY A 428 4.29 -17.43 -1.38
CA GLY A 428 4.73 -17.28 0.01
C GLY A 428 3.58 -17.04 0.98
N GLU A 429 3.70 -15.98 1.79
CA GLU A 429 2.87 -15.74 2.97
C GLU A 429 1.37 -15.64 2.63
N GLU A 430 0.99 -15.01 1.51
CA GLU A 430 -0.41 -14.87 1.09
C GLU A 430 -1.08 -16.23 0.79
N GLN A 431 -0.38 -17.12 0.07
CA GLN A 431 -0.89 -18.46 -0.21
C GLN A 431 -1.00 -19.31 1.07
N GLU A 432 -0.01 -19.21 1.97
CA GLU A 432 -0.03 -19.89 3.27
C GLU A 432 -1.18 -19.40 4.16
N LYS A 433 -1.43 -18.10 4.22
CA LYS A 433 -2.56 -17.51 4.96
C LYS A 433 -3.91 -17.94 4.41
N ALA A 434 -4.06 -17.99 3.08
CA ALA A 434 -5.28 -18.48 2.46
C ALA A 434 -5.54 -19.95 2.83
N LEU A 435 -4.53 -20.82 2.70
CA LEU A 435 -4.63 -22.23 3.09
C LEU A 435 -4.94 -22.40 4.58
N LYS A 436 -4.32 -21.59 5.45
CA LYS A 436 -4.61 -21.60 6.88
C LYS A 436 -6.06 -21.19 7.17
N THR A 437 -6.57 -20.19 6.46
CA THR A 437 -7.97 -19.77 6.58
C THR A 437 -8.91 -20.89 6.14
N PHE A 438 -8.62 -21.59 5.04
CA PHE A 438 -9.40 -22.75 4.59
C PHE A 438 -9.39 -23.89 5.62
N HIS A 439 -8.24 -24.17 6.23
CA HIS A 439 -8.12 -25.14 7.32
C HIS A 439 -9.02 -24.77 8.50
N ASP A 440 -9.01 -23.51 8.92
CA ASP A 440 -9.79 -23.01 10.05
C ASP A 440 -11.30 -23.03 9.79
N MET A 441 -11.72 -22.88 8.52
CA MET A 441 -13.12 -22.95 8.11
C MET A 441 -13.72 -24.37 8.20
N LEU A 442 -12.91 -25.42 8.12
CA LEU A 442 -13.36 -26.82 8.15
C LEU A 442 -13.75 -27.27 9.58
N VAL A 443 -14.70 -28.20 9.68
CA VAL A 443 -14.90 -28.99 10.91
C VAL A 443 -13.75 -29.96 11.13
N ASP A 444 -13.63 -30.48 12.36
CA ASP A 444 -12.72 -31.60 12.64
C ASP A 444 -13.09 -32.80 11.76
N GLY A 445 -12.10 -33.30 11.01
CA GLY A 445 -12.29 -34.36 10.02
C GLY A 445 -12.88 -33.90 8.68
N GLY A 446 -13.11 -32.61 8.48
CA GLY A 446 -13.42 -32.05 7.16
C GLY A 446 -12.20 -32.05 6.23
N SER A 447 -12.42 -31.87 4.93
CA SER A 447 -11.35 -31.95 3.93
C SER A 447 -11.32 -30.78 2.96
N ILE A 448 -10.15 -30.41 2.47
CA ILE A 448 -9.97 -29.53 1.31
C ILE A 448 -9.76 -30.37 0.05
N ILE A 449 -10.34 -29.91 -1.07
CA ILE A 449 -10.01 -30.36 -2.42
C ILE A 449 -9.47 -29.17 -3.20
N ILE A 450 -8.21 -29.24 -3.62
CA ILE A 450 -7.48 -28.12 -4.24
C ILE A 450 -6.57 -28.63 -5.35
N ASP A 451 -6.35 -27.84 -6.39
CA ASP A 451 -5.57 -28.25 -7.55
C ASP A 451 -4.42 -27.30 -7.92
N GLU A 452 -3.51 -27.80 -8.75
CA GLU A 452 -2.50 -26.97 -9.41
C GLU A 452 -2.13 -27.50 -10.80
N THR A 453 -1.79 -26.57 -11.70
CA THR A 453 -1.16 -26.88 -12.97
C THR A 453 0.25 -27.41 -12.75
N ASN A 454 0.62 -28.48 -13.46
CA ASN A 454 1.98 -28.99 -13.47
C ASN A 454 2.88 -28.10 -14.36
N PHE A 455 3.26 -26.92 -13.85
CA PHE A 455 4.10 -25.99 -14.60
C PHE A 455 5.49 -26.51 -14.91
N ALA A 456 6.02 -27.47 -14.14
CA ALA A 456 7.29 -28.11 -14.47
C ALA A 456 7.22 -28.83 -15.82
N ARG A 457 6.13 -29.59 -16.05
CA ARG A 457 5.85 -30.23 -17.34
C ARG A 457 5.60 -29.22 -18.45
N LEU A 458 4.82 -28.17 -18.15
CA LEU A 458 4.54 -27.11 -19.12
C LEU A 458 5.87 -26.46 -19.56
N HIS A 459 6.70 -26.07 -18.60
CA HIS A 459 8.03 -25.49 -18.82
C HIS A 459 8.88 -26.40 -19.71
N GLU A 460 9.07 -27.67 -19.35
CA GLU A 460 9.91 -28.60 -20.12
C GLU A 460 9.48 -28.67 -21.60
N LYS A 461 8.17 -28.68 -21.85
CA LYS A 461 7.62 -28.87 -23.20
C LYS A 461 7.52 -27.59 -24.02
N VAL A 462 7.33 -26.44 -23.39
CA VAL A 462 7.17 -25.16 -24.11
C VAL A 462 8.35 -24.22 -23.99
N ARG A 463 9.35 -24.48 -23.13
CA ARG A 463 10.51 -23.58 -22.93
C ARG A 463 11.20 -23.23 -24.24
N ASP A 464 11.53 -24.24 -25.05
CA ASP A 464 12.25 -24.02 -26.31
C ASP A 464 11.37 -23.27 -27.32
N CYS A 465 10.05 -23.56 -27.34
CA CYS A 465 9.07 -22.81 -28.14
C CYS A 465 8.96 -21.35 -27.68
N LEU A 466 8.83 -21.10 -26.37
CA LEU A 466 8.73 -19.77 -25.77
C LEU A 466 9.98 -18.94 -26.02
N HIS A 467 11.16 -19.52 -25.81
CA HIS A 467 12.43 -18.84 -26.07
C HIS A 467 12.52 -18.36 -27.51
N ARG A 468 12.13 -19.23 -28.45
CA ARG A 468 12.06 -18.88 -29.88
C ARG A 468 10.95 -17.88 -30.20
N CYS A 469 9.76 -17.99 -29.58
CA CYS A 469 8.67 -17.01 -29.75
C CYS A 469 9.13 -15.62 -29.36
N ASN A 470 9.90 -15.52 -28.27
CA ASN A 470 10.41 -14.25 -27.79
C ASN A 470 11.51 -13.66 -28.69
N GLN A 471 12.26 -14.49 -29.41
CA GLN A 471 13.26 -14.05 -30.38
C GLN A 471 12.67 -13.71 -31.75
N ASN A 472 11.62 -14.43 -32.16
CA ASN A 472 10.95 -14.27 -33.44
C ASN A 472 9.43 -14.46 -33.27
N PRO A 473 8.71 -13.43 -32.81
CA PRO A 473 7.29 -13.56 -32.45
C PRO A 473 6.37 -13.77 -33.66
N ASP A 474 6.88 -13.61 -34.88
CA ASP A 474 6.17 -13.83 -36.15
C ASP A 474 6.37 -15.25 -36.74
N ASP A 475 7.09 -16.16 -36.06
CA ASP A 475 7.28 -17.55 -36.50
C ASP A 475 5.99 -18.38 -36.35
N LYS A 476 5.27 -18.53 -37.46
CA LYS A 476 3.99 -19.25 -37.53
C LYS A 476 4.07 -20.73 -37.19
N ASP A 477 5.14 -21.41 -37.59
CA ASP A 477 5.22 -22.86 -37.45
C ASP A 477 5.46 -23.25 -35.99
N MET A 478 6.29 -22.48 -35.29
CA MET A 478 6.50 -22.67 -33.85
C MET A 478 5.29 -22.21 -33.03
N PHE A 479 4.60 -21.12 -33.39
CA PHE A 479 3.36 -20.78 -32.72
C PHE A 479 2.31 -21.90 -32.86
N LYS A 480 2.17 -22.49 -34.05
CA LYS A 480 1.31 -23.67 -34.27
C LYS A 480 1.74 -24.87 -33.42
N GLU A 481 3.04 -25.10 -33.24
CA GLU A 481 3.55 -26.17 -32.37
C GLU A 481 3.15 -25.94 -30.90
N MET A 482 3.34 -24.72 -30.39
CA MET A 482 2.94 -24.35 -29.03
C MET A 482 1.42 -24.50 -28.83
N ILE A 483 0.61 -23.98 -29.75
CA ILE A 483 -0.85 -24.12 -29.70
C ILE A 483 -1.25 -25.59 -29.75
N LYS A 484 -0.65 -26.39 -30.64
CA LYS A 484 -0.92 -27.83 -30.73
C LYS A 484 -0.61 -28.54 -29.42
N PHE A 485 0.44 -28.13 -28.71
CA PHE A 485 0.75 -28.68 -27.39
C PHE A 485 -0.29 -28.28 -26.34
N VAL A 486 -0.59 -26.98 -26.23
CA VAL A 486 -1.57 -26.47 -25.26
C VAL A 486 -2.97 -27.05 -25.51
N ASP A 487 -3.44 -27.05 -26.75
CA ASP A 487 -4.76 -27.58 -27.14
C ASP A 487 -4.87 -29.10 -26.95
N LYS A 488 -3.76 -29.85 -27.11
CA LYS A 488 -3.74 -31.31 -26.92
C LYS A 488 -3.44 -31.73 -25.49
N SER A 489 -2.99 -30.79 -24.63
CA SER A 489 -2.76 -31.07 -23.22
C SER A 489 -4.04 -31.64 -22.61
N PRO A 490 -3.99 -32.81 -21.93
CA PRO A 490 -5.16 -33.40 -21.30
C PRO A 490 -5.80 -32.53 -20.21
N SER A 491 -5.28 -31.33 -19.93
CA SER A 491 -5.80 -30.39 -18.93
C SER A 491 -7.33 -30.40 -18.90
N PRO A 492 -7.91 -30.86 -17.78
CA PRO A 492 -9.35 -30.98 -17.64
C PRO A 492 -10.05 -29.64 -17.40
N LEU A 493 -9.32 -28.57 -17.09
CA LEU A 493 -9.92 -27.31 -16.68
C LEU A 493 -10.31 -26.37 -17.82
N TYR A 494 -9.55 -26.34 -18.92
CA TYR A 494 -9.66 -25.25 -19.91
C TYR A 494 -9.44 -25.71 -21.35
N ARG A 495 -10.49 -25.61 -22.19
CA ARG A 495 -10.48 -26.04 -23.60
C ARG A 495 -11.38 -25.18 -24.50
N GLY A 496 -11.40 -23.88 -24.28
CA GLY A 496 -12.24 -23.00 -25.07
C GLY A 496 -11.98 -23.07 -26.56
N ASN A 497 -13.03 -22.83 -27.35
CA ASN A 497 -12.92 -22.92 -28.80
C ASN A 497 -12.36 -21.62 -29.36
N THR A 498 -12.86 -20.49 -28.85
CA THR A 498 -12.49 -19.15 -29.30
C THR A 498 -11.55 -18.47 -28.32
N VAL A 499 -11.75 -18.59 -27.02
CA VAL A 499 -10.84 -18.06 -26.01
C VAL A 499 -9.80 -19.10 -25.69
N LYS A 500 -8.54 -18.70 -25.76
CA LYS A 500 -7.38 -19.55 -25.50
C LYS A 500 -6.46 -18.88 -24.50
N ALA A 501 -5.68 -19.67 -23.79
CA ALA A 501 -4.58 -19.21 -22.95
C ALA A 501 -3.28 -19.81 -23.48
N ILE A 502 -2.23 -19.02 -23.59
CA ILE A 502 -0.88 -19.47 -23.93
C ILE A 502 0.11 -18.94 -22.90
N PRO A 503 1.16 -19.69 -22.57
CA PRO A 503 2.22 -19.13 -21.76
C PRO A 503 2.94 -18.01 -22.53
N SER A 504 3.24 -16.92 -21.85
CA SER A 504 4.12 -15.84 -22.33
C SER A 504 5.44 -15.81 -21.57
N LEU A 505 5.44 -16.31 -20.34
CA LEU A 505 6.62 -16.47 -19.49
C LEU A 505 6.45 -17.73 -18.65
N ILE A 506 7.52 -18.51 -18.50
CA ILE A 506 7.63 -19.52 -17.45
C ILE A 506 9.05 -19.44 -16.91
N ASP A 507 9.17 -18.95 -15.69
CA ASP A 507 10.43 -18.81 -14.95
C ASP A 507 10.41 -19.82 -13.81
N ALA A 508 11.06 -20.95 -14.03
CA ALA A 508 11.13 -22.02 -13.03
C ALA A 508 11.95 -21.63 -11.79
N ASP A 509 12.94 -20.75 -11.94
CA ASP A 509 13.80 -20.31 -10.85
C ASP A 509 13.06 -19.30 -9.95
N ALA A 510 12.30 -18.39 -10.56
CA ALA A 510 11.42 -17.48 -9.84
C ALA A 510 10.12 -18.15 -9.35
N GLY A 511 9.77 -19.32 -9.90
CA GLY A 511 8.50 -20.00 -9.63
C GLY A 511 7.29 -19.21 -10.15
N VAL A 512 7.41 -18.60 -11.34
CA VAL A 512 6.38 -17.72 -11.92
C VAL A 512 6.04 -18.16 -13.34
N ALA A 513 4.75 -18.25 -13.65
CA ALA A 513 4.25 -18.46 -15.00
C ALA A 513 3.28 -17.35 -15.35
N ARG A 514 3.34 -16.85 -16.58
CA ARG A 514 2.42 -15.86 -17.09
C ARG A 514 1.69 -16.42 -18.29
N LEU A 515 0.36 -16.32 -18.26
CA LEU A 515 -0.53 -16.77 -19.32
C LEU A 515 -1.21 -15.57 -19.97
N VAL A 516 -1.13 -15.49 -21.30
CA VAL A 516 -1.90 -14.56 -22.12
C VAL A 516 -3.19 -15.23 -22.55
N TYR A 517 -4.30 -14.64 -22.16
CA TYR A 517 -5.63 -15.00 -22.62
C TYR A 517 -5.96 -14.16 -23.86
N TYR A 518 -6.39 -14.78 -24.94
CA TYR A 518 -6.69 -14.10 -26.19
C TYR A 518 -7.90 -14.73 -26.89
N LYS A 519 -8.56 -13.94 -27.74
CA LYS A 519 -9.67 -14.43 -28.57
C LYS A 519 -9.13 -14.87 -29.93
N ARG A 520 -9.16 -16.16 -30.19
CA ARG A 520 -8.81 -16.82 -31.45
C ARG A 520 -9.82 -16.44 -32.55
N THR A 521 -9.59 -15.30 -33.19
CA THR A 521 -10.26 -14.88 -34.41
C THR A 521 -9.56 -15.50 -35.64
N LYS A 522 -10.20 -15.45 -36.81
CA LYS A 522 -9.55 -15.88 -38.06
C LYS A 522 -8.34 -14.97 -38.32
N GLY A 523 -7.16 -15.57 -38.47
CA GLY A 523 -5.92 -14.85 -38.82
C GLY A 523 -4.85 -14.82 -37.74
N ILE A 524 -5.12 -15.30 -36.51
CA ILE A 524 -4.08 -15.45 -35.49
C ILE A 524 -3.25 -16.71 -35.79
N ASP A 525 -2.12 -16.49 -36.45
CA ASP A 525 -1.15 -17.53 -36.83
C ASP A 525 0.20 -17.37 -36.11
N THR A 526 0.41 -16.27 -35.39
CA THR A 526 1.67 -15.92 -34.73
C THR A 526 1.48 -15.59 -33.25
N PHE A 527 2.60 -15.63 -32.51
CA PHE A 527 2.62 -15.23 -31.10
C PHE A 527 2.39 -13.73 -30.94
N ALA A 528 2.98 -12.90 -31.82
CA ALA A 528 2.76 -11.46 -31.85
C ALA A 528 1.26 -11.11 -31.98
N GLU A 529 0.57 -11.75 -32.93
CA GLU A 529 -0.87 -11.55 -33.14
C GLU A 529 -1.67 -11.95 -31.89
N ALA A 530 -1.37 -13.10 -31.28
CA ALA A 530 -2.06 -13.54 -30.06
C ALA A 530 -1.86 -12.57 -28.89
N VAL A 531 -0.65 -12.03 -28.71
CA VAL A 531 -0.34 -11.02 -27.69
C VAL A 531 -0.99 -9.67 -28.00
N SER A 532 -1.16 -9.34 -29.29
CA SER A 532 -1.85 -8.11 -29.72
C SER A 532 -3.36 -8.18 -29.53
N GLU A 533 -3.95 -9.38 -29.70
CA GLU A 533 -5.37 -9.70 -29.49
C GLU A 533 -5.64 -10.17 -28.05
N ARG A 534 -4.73 -9.87 -27.12
CA ARG A 534 -4.88 -10.27 -25.72
C ARG A 534 -6.13 -9.66 -25.11
N LEU A 535 -6.93 -10.51 -24.46
CA LEU A 535 -8.00 -10.10 -23.57
C LEU A 535 -7.44 -9.72 -22.20
N HIS A 536 -6.45 -10.48 -21.73
CA HIS A 536 -5.80 -10.27 -20.44
C HIS A 536 -4.49 -11.06 -20.39
N GLU A 537 -3.63 -10.71 -19.46
CA GLU A 537 -2.44 -11.47 -19.12
C GLU A 537 -2.41 -11.66 -17.61
N ARG A 538 -2.31 -12.91 -17.15
CA ARG A 538 -2.36 -13.26 -15.74
C ARG A 538 -1.09 -13.99 -15.31
N GLU A 539 -0.58 -13.60 -14.16
CA GLU A 539 0.57 -14.24 -13.53
C GLU A 539 0.11 -15.27 -12.50
N PHE A 540 0.84 -16.37 -12.42
CA PHE A 540 0.62 -17.48 -11.51
C PHE A 540 1.95 -17.82 -10.80
N HIS A 541 1.91 -17.94 -9.48
CA HIS A 541 3.08 -18.17 -8.65
C HIS A 541 3.06 -19.58 -8.07
N TYR A 542 4.04 -20.41 -8.44
CA TYR A 542 4.13 -21.84 -8.12
C TYR A 542 5.41 -22.23 -7.38
N SER A 543 6.02 -21.30 -6.65
CA SER A 543 7.15 -21.65 -5.77
C SER A 543 6.74 -22.69 -4.73
N GLY A 544 7.62 -23.66 -4.47
CA GLY A 544 7.38 -24.72 -3.49
C GLY A 544 6.34 -25.76 -3.93
N SER A 545 6.24 -26.84 -3.16
CA SER A 545 5.26 -27.90 -3.40
C SER A 545 3.94 -27.53 -2.72
N LEU A 546 2.80 -27.52 -3.43
CA LEU A 546 1.49 -27.33 -2.80
C LEU A 546 1.23 -28.34 -1.68
N HIS A 547 1.81 -29.55 -1.79
CA HIS A 547 1.79 -30.55 -0.72
C HIS A 547 2.39 -30.01 0.59
N GLU A 548 3.59 -29.44 0.52
CA GLU A 548 4.29 -28.89 1.69
C GLU A 548 3.53 -27.69 2.28
N MET A 549 2.94 -26.86 1.42
CA MET A 549 2.12 -25.73 1.86
C MET A 549 0.86 -26.19 2.61
N LEU A 550 0.23 -27.28 2.16
CA LEU A 550 -0.89 -27.90 2.86
C LEU A 550 -0.45 -28.47 4.21
N GLU A 551 0.70 -29.15 4.28
CA GLU A 551 1.26 -29.63 5.56
C GLU A 551 1.51 -28.47 6.53
N ASN A 552 2.14 -27.39 6.06
CA ASN A 552 2.43 -26.19 6.85
C ASN A 552 1.16 -25.49 7.37
N ALA A 553 0.08 -25.51 6.57
CA ALA A 553 -1.22 -24.99 6.98
C ALA A 553 -1.95 -25.89 8.00
N GLY A 554 -1.44 -27.09 8.27
CA GLY A 554 -1.94 -28.02 9.27
C GLY A 554 -2.79 -29.16 8.73
N PHE A 555 -2.90 -29.30 7.40
CA PHE A 555 -3.61 -30.42 6.79
C PHE A 555 -2.84 -31.74 6.91
N LYS A 556 -3.58 -32.85 6.91
CA LYS A 556 -3.09 -34.22 7.08
C LYS A 556 -3.68 -35.14 6.01
N ASN A 557 -3.19 -36.38 5.96
CA ASN A 557 -3.66 -37.41 5.02
C ASN A 557 -3.72 -36.91 3.56
N ILE A 558 -2.73 -36.09 3.16
CA ILE A 558 -2.75 -35.41 1.87
C ILE A 558 -2.56 -36.44 0.75
N ARG A 559 -3.62 -36.65 -0.03
CA ARG A 559 -3.63 -37.54 -1.19
C ARG A 559 -3.50 -36.71 -2.45
N LYS A 560 -2.60 -37.12 -3.34
CA LYS A 560 -2.32 -36.43 -4.61
C LYS A 560 -2.82 -37.29 -5.77
N TYR A 561 -3.57 -36.71 -6.69
CA TYR A 561 -4.12 -37.34 -7.88
C TYR A 561 -3.64 -36.62 -9.13
N ALA A 562 -3.52 -37.34 -10.24
CA ALA A 562 -3.22 -36.75 -11.55
C ALA A 562 -4.52 -36.54 -12.35
N ASP A 563 -4.68 -35.35 -12.94
CA ASP A 563 -5.72 -35.04 -13.93
C ASP A 563 -7.17 -35.47 -13.52
N TYR A 564 -7.51 -35.38 -12.23
CA TYR A 564 -8.81 -35.78 -11.65
C TYR A 564 -9.16 -37.27 -11.82
N ASP A 565 -8.17 -38.14 -11.96
CA ASP A 565 -8.40 -39.58 -12.01
C ASP A 565 -8.14 -40.23 -10.63
N LEU A 566 -9.20 -40.75 -10.01
CA LEU A 566 -9.13 -41.43 -8.71
C LEU A 566 -8.29 -42.72 -8.74
N SER A 567 -8.09 -43.32 -9.92
CA SER A 567 -7.23 -44.49 -10.08
C SER A 567 -5.74 -44.13 -10.14
N LEU A 568 -5.41 -42.85 -10.32
CA LEU A 568 -4.05 -42.33 -10.46
C LEU A 568 -3.60 -41.60 -9.20
N GLU A 569 -3.76 -42.23 -8.03
CA GLU A 569 -3.19 -41.73 -6.78
C GLU A 569 -1.66 -41.81 -6.82
N ARG A 570 -1.00 -40.71 -6.47
CA ARG A 570 0.46 -40.51 -6.56
C ARG A 570 1.05 -40.34 -5.18
N LYS A 571 2.27 -40.86 -5.01
CA LYS A 571 3.03 -40.68 -3.78
C LYS A 571 3.66 -39.27 -3.75
N PRO A 572 3.88 -38.71 -2.55
CA PRO A 572 4.69 -37.50 -2.42
C PRO A 572 6.06 -37.70 -3.07
N GLY A 573 6.47 -36.76 -3.94
CA GLY A 573 7.74 -36.82 -4.66
C GLY A 573 7.72 -37.55 -6.01
N ASP A 574 6.60 -38.15 -6.42
CA ASP A 574 6.48 -38.73 -7.76
C ASP A 574 6.65 -37.63 -8.83
N LYS A 575 7.73 -37.73 -9.61
CA LYS A 575 8.00 -36.88 -10.78
C LYS A 575 7.19 -37.38 -11.97
N ASP A 576 5.86 -37.34 -11.87
CA ASP A 576 5.03 -37.72 -13.00
C ASP A 576 5.08 -36.65 -14.09
N SER A 577 5.97 -36.88 -15.05
CA SER A 577 6.18 -36.03 -16.24
C SER A 577 4.95 -35.96 -17.15
N ASP A 578 3.92 -36.79 -16.92
CA ASP A 578 2.76 -36.91 -17.80
C ASP A 578 1.44 -36.37 -17.26
N ALA A 579 1.37 -35.97 -15.99
CA ALA A 579 0.19 -35.28 -15.47
C ALA A 579 0.15 -33.82 -15.96
N SER A 580 -0.99 -33.34 -16.45
CA SER A 580 -1.16 -31.92 -16.78
C SER A 580 -1.43 -31.09 -15.53
N MET A 581 -2.08 -31.71 -14.57
CA MET A 581 -2.45 -31.13 -13.29
C MET A 581 -2.33 -32.13 -12.15
N PHE A 582 -2.17 -31.58 -10.96
CA PHE A 582 -2.30 -32.30 -9.71
C PHE A 582 -3.51 -31.81 -8.94
N VAL A 583 -4.21 -32.74 -8.30
CA VAL A 583 -5.34 -32.46 -7.41
C VAL A 583 -5.03 -33.09 -6.07
N TYR A 584 -5.25 -32.35 -5.00
CA TYR A 584 -4.99 -32.76 -3.64
C TYR A 584 -6.29 -32.86 -2.87
N VAL A 585 -6.45 -33.94 -2.12
CA VAL A 585 -7.50 -34.11 -1.11
C VAL A 585 -6.81 -34.25 0.23
N ALA A 586 -7.04 -33.31 1.14
CA ALA A 586 -6.35 -33.26 2.43
C ALA A 586 -7.33 -33.00 3.57
N ASP A 587 -7.10 -33.63 4.72
CA ASP A 587 -7.99 -33.59 5.87
C ASP A 587 -7.50 -32.57 6.93
N LYS A 588 -8.42 -32.00 7.70
CA LYS A 588 -8.11 -31.12 8.84
C LYS A 588 -7.48 -31.88 10.01
#